data_AF-A0AAU7GE32-F1
#
_entry.id   AF-A0AAU7GE32-F1
#
_cell.length_a   1.000
_cell.length_b   1.000
_cell.length_c   1.000
_cell.angle_alpha   90.00
_cell.angle_beta   90.00
_cell.angle_gamma   90.00
#
_symmetry.space_group_name_H-M   'P 1'
#
loop_
_entity.id
_entity.type
_entity.pdbx_description
1 polymer ?
#
loop_
_entity_poly.entity_id
_entity_poly.type
_entity_poly.pdbx_seq_one_letter_code
_entity_poly.pdbx_strand_id
1 'polypeptide(L)'
;MPTATRTAGPTGAVQTDAGAVAVGTEPRDEREETIAGEETLAALAGRHELPLVVIDLERARRQYRRLRDAFPWVDVHYDVSALAHPDLIATVAERDGGFEVTHEQALPALLRVGADPRRLMLAAPSTHPASTRAAYDLGVRRFVVGGMRDLAVLAQLPANRGALRPLLRLRPSGATRPAHRAPGGVSHEEVLDIARAALNAGLPIAGLSLTVPAEASPAAYVTEIVHAMGVAADIEAATGSRLPLLDLGEGFPGRAASRPAERAELARAIRGIVAPATSGIIVTASAGRAVTAGCLLILGGTVERDVEPSVASACIDAGAEVVVLRDEPRRFPGIPLFGVPFFRGRSGGAHRVLRPRGSQAWSAG
;
A
#
# COMPACT_ATOMS: atom_id res chain seq x y z
N MET A 1 -36.78 42.95 -43.15
CA MET A 1 -37.88 43.94 -43.28
C MET A 1 -38.81 43.41 -44.35
N PRO A 2 -40.12 43.17 -44.10
CA PRO A 2 -40.99 43.65 -43.00
C PRO A 2 -41.30 42.55 -41.95
N THR A 3 -41.53 42.79 -40.65
CA THR A 3 -42.59 43.55 -39.92
C THR A 3 -44.00 42.97 -40.12
N ALA A 4 -44.90 42.78 -39.15
CA ALA A 4 -44.91 42.36 -37.73
C ALA A 4 -46.40 42.11 -37.36
N THR A 5 -46.64 41.26 -36.34
CA THR A 5 -47.75 41.31 -35.34
C THR A 5 -49.21 40.95 -35.71
N ARG A 6 -49.78 39.96 -35.00
CA ARG A 6 -50.86 40.07 -33.97
C ARG A 6 -51.40 38.67 -33.60
N THR A 7 -51.09 38.14 -32.41
CA THR A 7 -51.91 38.12 -31.16
C THR A 7 -53.23 37.35 -31.22
N ALA A 8 -53.27 36.20 -30.54
CA ALA A 8 -54.37 35.77 -29.67
C ALA A 8 -53.88 34.65 -28.72
N GLY A 9 -54.02 34.85 -27.41
CA GLY A 9 -54.21 33.78 -26.44
C GLY A 9 -55.55 34.04 -25.72
N PRO A 10 -55.90 33.37 -24.61
CA PRO A 10 -55.31 32.16 -24.00
C PRO A 10 -56.38 31.08 -23.75
N THR A 11 -56.00 29.82 -23.44
CA THR A 11 -56.56 28.96 -22.37
C THR A 11 -56.14 27.50 -22.57
N GLY A 12 -55.68 26.86 -21.49
CA GLY A 12 -55.35 25.43 -21.48
C GLY A 12 -54.17 25.13 -20.58
N ALA A 13 -54.37 25.25 -19.27
CA ALA A 13 -53.42 24.76 -18.27
C ALA A 13 -53.26 23.24 -18.42
N VAL A 14 -52.05 22.79 -18.75
CA VAL A 14 -51.68 21.37 -18.64
C VAL A 14 -50.94 21.19 -17.33
N GLN A 15 -51.61 20.47 -16.44
CA GLN A 15 -51.17 20.05 -15.13
C GLN A 15 -49.98 19.11 -15.28
N THR A 16 -48.82 19.49 -14.74
CA THR A 16 -47.64 18.63 -14.67
C THR A 16 -47.87 17.58 -13.59
N ASP A 17 -48.00 16.32 -14.00
CA ASP A 17 -47.99 15.20 -13.06
C ASP A 17 -46.54 14.94 -12.62
N ALA A 18 -46.27 15.31 -11.37
CA ALA A 18 -45.00 15.11 -10.70
C ALA A 18 -44.90 13.64 -10.29
N GLY A 19 -44.50 12.79 -11.24
CA GLY A 19 -44.06 11.43 -10.97
C GLY A 19 -42.83 11.48 -10.08
N ALA A 20 -43.03 11.22 -8.78
CA ALA A 20 -42.00 11.12 -7.77
C ALA A 20 -40.97 10.06 -8.18
N VAL A 21 -39.86 10.52 -8.75
CA VAL A 21 -38.63 9.73 -8.83
C VAL A 21 -38.19 9.52 -7.39
N ALA A 22 -38.36 8.29 -6.91
CA ALA A 22 -37.77 7.86 -5.67
C ALA A 22 -36.26 8.11 -5.77
N VAL A 23 -35.82 9.21 -5.15
CA VAL A 23 -34.41 9.49 -4.88
C VAL A 23 -33.96 8.32 -4.03
N GLY A 24 -33.30 7.36 -4.69
CA GLY A 24 -32.60 6.28 -4.02
C GLY A 24 -31.75 6.92 -2.94
N THR A 25 -32.06 6.57 -1.71
CA THR A 25 -31.33 7.05 -0.54
C THR A 25 -29.92 6.54 -0.72
N GLU A 26 -29.02 7.40 -1.18
CA GLU A 26 -27.60 7.09 -1.18
C GLU A 26 -27.24 6.64 0.24
N PRO A 27 -26.50 5.52 0.39
CA PRO A 27 -26.08 5.09 1.71
C PRO A 27 -25.30 6.27 2.30
N ARG A 28 -25.78 6.77 3.44
CA ARG A 28 -25.14 7.83 4.21
C ARG A 28 -23.64 7.58 4.21
N ASP A 29 -22.91 8.43 3.49
CA ASP A 29 -21.46 8.38 3.47
C ASP A 29 -21.02 8.46 4.93
N GLU A 30 -20.24 7.44 5.29
CA GLU A 30 -19.74 7.18 6.61
C GLU A 30 -19.11 8.48 7.12
N ARG A 31 -19.76 9.17 8.06
CA ARG A 31 -19.03 10.13 8.90
C ARG A 31 -17.80 9.38 9.38
N GLU A 32 -16.63 9.99 9.26
CA GLU A 32 -15.39 9.57 9.88
C GLU A 32 -15.62 9.47 11.41
N GLU A 33 -16.32 8.45 11.87
CA GLU A 33 -16.54 8.19 13.28
C GLU A 33 -15.16 7.89 13.85
N THR A 34 -14.60 8.86 14.55
CA THR A 34 -13.36 8.66 15.28
C THR A 34 -13.60 7.46 16.21
N ILE A 35 -12.82 6.40 16.08
CA ILE A 35 -13.12 5.07 16.67
C ILE A 35 -13.04 5.11 18.20
N ALA A 36 -12.27 6.06 18.72
CA ALA A 36 -12.40 6.52 20.08
C ALA A 36 -13.20 7.82 20.06
N GLY A 37 -14.43 7.78 20.59
CA GLY A 37 -15.16 9.01 20.90
C GLY A 37 -14.32 9.91 21.81
N GLU A 38 -14.63 11.20 21.85
CA GLU A 38 -13.86 12.17 22.65
C GLU A 38 -13.67 11.74 24.10
N GLU A 39 -14.67 11.09 24.69
CA GLU A 39 -14.60 10.51 26.04
C GLU A 39 -13.53 9.42 26.18
N THR A 40 -13.38 8.56 25.18
CA THR A 40 -12.34 7.52 25.18
C THR A 40 -10.96 8.16 25.07
N LEU A 41 -10.79 9.15 24.18
CA LEU A 41 -9.52 9.84 24.02
C LEU A 41 -9.14 10.63 25.29
N ALA A 42 -10.11 11.30 25.93
CA ALA A 42 -9.89 11.97 27.21
C ALA A 42 -9.53 10.97 28.33
N ALA A 43 -10.19 9.82 28.38
CA ALA A 43 -9.87 8.77 29.34
C ALA A 43 -8.47 8.18 29.10
N LEU A 44 -8.04 8.02 27.85
CA LEU A 44 -6.67 7.59 27.53
C LEU A 44 -5.65 8.66 27.95
N ALA A 45 -5.89 9.93 27.61
CA ALA A 45 -5.01 11.02 27.99
C ALA A 45 -4.85 11.18 29.51
N GLY A 46 -5.91 10.87 30.29
CA GLY A 46 -5.86 10.89 31.76
C GLY A 46 -5.18 9.66 32.41
N ARG A 47 -4.90 8.60 31.66
CA ARG A 47 -4.39 7.30 32.19
C ARG A 47 -2.98 6.94 31.72
N HIS A 48 -2.45 7.69 30.75
CA HIS A 48 -1.20 7.38 30.05
C HIS A 48 -0.29 8.60 30.03
N GLU A 49 1.02 8.35 29.86
CA GLU A 49 1.97 9.43 29.66
C GLU A 49 1.83 10.02 28.25
N LEU A 50 1.96 11.34 28.14
CA LEU A 50 1.89 12.06 26.87
C LEU A 50 3.31 12.46 26.42
N PRO A 51 3.63 12.43 25.12
CA PRO A 51 2.73 12.06 24.02
C PRO A 51 2.41 10.56 23.98
N LEU A 52 1.15 10.23 23.70
CA LEU A 52 0.64 8.86 23.54
C LEU A 52 0.36 8.59 22.07
N VAL A 53 0.93 7.52 21.52
CA VAL A 53 0.58 7.05 20.17
C VAL A 53 -0.54 6.02 20.27
N VAL A 54 -1.64 6.27 19.58
CA VAL A 54 -2.78 5.35 19.51
C VAL A 54 -2.87 4.73 18.12
N ILE A 55 -2.89 3.41 18.05
CA ILE A 55 -3.01 2.64 16.81
C ILE A 55 -4.37 1.94 16.78
N ASP A 56 -5.22 2.30 15.83
CA ASP A 56 -6.50 1.66 15.59
C ASP A 56 -6.42 0.57 14.52
N LEU A 57 -6.46 -0.68 14.95
CA LEU A 57 -6.32 -1.80 14.03
C LEU A 57 -7.58 -2.08 13.22
N GLU A 58 -8.77 -1.71 13.69
CA GLU A 58 -10.00 -1.93 12.92
C GLU A 58 -10.07 -0.97 11.73
N ARG A 59 -9.57 0.27 11.88
CA ARG A 59 -9.36 1.19 10.74
C ARG A 59 -8.43 0.57 9.72
N ALA A 60 -7.24 0.14 10.13
CA ALA A 60 -6.29 -0.46 9.20
C ALA A 60 -6.89 -1.69 8.49
N ARG A 61 -7.63 -2.53 9.24
CA ARG A 61 -8.33 -3.69 8.71
C ARG A 61 -9.43 -3.33 7.71
N ARG A 62 -10.17 -2.24 7.94
CA ARG A 62 -11.19 -1.73 7.01
C ARG A 62 -10.54 -1.15 5.76
N GLN A 63 -9.48 -0.36 5.89
CA GLN A 63 -8.79 0.20 4.73
C GLN A 63 -8.18 -0.90 3.85
N TYR A 64 -7.53 -1.89 4.47
CA TYR A 64 -6.98 -3.03 3.74
C TYR A 64 -8.07 -3.82 3.00
N ARG A 65 -9.23 -4.06 3.65
CA ARG A 65 -10.41 -4.67 3.00
C ARG A 65 -10.90 -3.83 1.81
N ARG A 66 -11.09 -2.52 2.00
CA ARG A 66 -11.55 -1.61 0.93
C ARG A 66 -10.64 -1.64 -0.29
N LEU A 67 -9.33 -1.70 -0.09
CA LEU A 67 -8.37 -1.85 -1.19
C LEU A 67 -8.57 -3.18 -1.92
N ARG A 68 -8.68 -4.29 -1.20
CA ARG A 68 -8.89 -5.61 -1.81
C ARG A 68 -10.23 -5.73 -2.54
N ASP A 69 -11.28 -5.11 -2.00
CA ASP A 69 -12.60 -5.11 -2.62
C ASP A 69 -12.64 -4.25 -3.89
N ALA A 70 -11.92 -3.12 -3.88
CA ALA A 70 -11.80 -2.24 -5.06
C ALA A 70 -10.89 -2.82 -6.15
N PHE A 71 -9.88 -3.61 -5.77
CA PHE A 71 -8.88 -4.18 -6.68
C PHE A 71 -8.72 -5.71 -6.48
N PRO A 72 -9.76 -6.52 -6.71
CA PRO A 72 -9.75 -7.94 -6.34
C PRO A 72 -8.78 -8.80 -7.17
N TRP A 73 -8.28 -8.29 -8.28
CA TRP A 73 -7.25 -8.92 -9.14
C TRP A 73 -5.83 -8.40 -8.89
N VAL A 74 -5.65 -7.51 -7.91
CA VAL A 74 -4.33 -7.00 -7.49
C VAL A 74 -3.95 -7.67 -6.17
N ASP A 75 -2.78 -8.30 -6.12
CA ASP A 75 -2.19 -8.80 -4.87
C ASP A 75 -1.62 -7.60 -4.10
N VAL A 76 -2.48 -6.96 -3.29
CA VAL A 76 -2.13 -5.78 -2.49
C VAL A 76 -1.27 -6.19 -1.29
N HIS A 77 -0.04 -5.67 -1.27
CA HIS A 77 0.93 -5.85 -0.21
C HIS A 77 0.93 -4.63 0.72
N TYR A 78 1.00 -4.86 2.03
CA TYR A 78 1.22 -3.77 2.97
C TYR A 78 2.70 -3.37 2.94
N ASP A 79 2.98 -2.09 2.67
CA ASP A 79 4.32 -1.55 2.79
C ASP A 79 4.65 -1.33 4.27
N VAL A 80 5.53 -2.18 4.78
CA VAL A 80 5.91 -2.23 6.19
C VAL A 80 6.68 -0.98 6.62
N SER A 81 7.25 -0.22 5.67
CA SER A 81 7.94 1.02 5.96
C SER A 81 7.00 2.13 6.43
N ALA A 82 5.70 2.03 6.15
CA ALA A 82 4.71 2.95 6.71
C ALA A 82 4.69 2.85 8.23
N LEU A 83 4.47 1.66 8.79
CA LEU A 83 4.58 1.43 10.23
C LEU A 83 4.82 -0.04 10.53
N ALA A 84 6.05 -0.38 10.94
CA ALA A 84 6.47 -1.75 11.23
C ALA A 84 5.95 -2.30 12.58
N HIS A 85 4.75 -1.90 13.02
CA HIS A 85 4.18 -2.32 14.30
C HIS A 85 3.62 -3.75 14.20
N PRO A 86 4.06 -4.71 15.04
CA PRO A 86 3.67 -6.12 14.91
C PRO A 86 2.17 -6.39 14.95
N ASP A 87 1.40 -5.60 15.70
CA ASP A 87 -0.07 -5.73 15.69
C ASP A 87 -0.71 -5.32 14.37
N LEU A 88 -0.14 -4.33 13.67
CA LEU A 88 -0.63 -3.89 12.38
C LEU A 88 -0.26 -4.92 11.31
N ILE A 89 0.98 -5.41 11.33
CA ILE A 89 1.43 -6.50 10.46
C ILE A 89 0.55 -7.75 10.67
N ALA A 90 0.30 -8.15 11.92
CA ALA A 90 -0.57 -9.28 12.23
C ALA A 90 -2.00 -9.06 11.69
N THR A 91 -2.53 -7.84 11.80
CA THR A 91 -3.88 -7.50 11.28
C THR A 91 -3.99 -7.71 9.78
N VAL A 92 -2.94 -7.40 9.02
CA VAL A 92 -2.87 -7.65 7.57
C VAL A 92 -2.65 -9.14 7.28
N ALA A 93 -1.76 -9.81 8.03
CA ALA A 93 -1.45 -11.24 7.85
C ALA A 93 -2.67 -12.14 8.12
N GLU A 94 -3.49 -11.81 9.12
CA GLU A 94 -4.76 -12.50 9.44
C GLU A 94 -5.76 -12.53 8.28
N ARG A 95 -5.55 -11.70 7.25
CA ARG A 95 -6.36 -11.62 6.04
C ARG A 95 -5.61 -12.11 4.81
N ASP A 96 -4.61 -12.96 4.99
CA ASP A 96 -3.77 -13.46 3.89
C ASP A 96 -3.15 -12.30 3.10
N GLY A 97 -2.73 -11.23 3.77
CA GLY A 97 -2.08 -10.11 3.09
C GLY A 97 -0.63 -10.39 2.74
N GLY A 98 -0.17 -9.81 1.64
CA GLY A 98 1.26 -9.75 1.30
C GLY A 98 1.95 -8.55 1.95
N PHE A 99 3.28 -8.51 1.86
CA PHE A 99 4.09 -7.48 2.49
C PHE A 99 5.24 -7.04 1.58
N GLU A 100 5.41 -5.73 1.46
CA GLU A 100 6.60 -5.15 0.89
C GLU A 100 7.52 -4.68 2.02
N VAL A 101 8.80 -5.00 1.90
CA VAL A 101 9.84 -4.54 2.80
C VAL A 101 10.94 -3.83 2.02
N THR A 102 11.42 -2.73 2.56
CA THR A 102 12.53 -1.95 1.99
C THR A 102 13.86 -2.25 2.68
N HIS A 103 13.83 -3.03 3.77
CA HIS A 103 14.99 -3.34 4.61
C HIS A 103 14.74 -4.65 5.37
N GLU A 104 15.81 -5.39 5.68
CA GLU A 104 15.75 -6.73 6.28
C GLU A 104 15.31 -6.74 7.74
N GLN A 105 15.42 -5.60 8.44
CA GLN A 105 15.13 -5.50 9.87
C GLN A 105 13.66 -5.78 10.21
N ALA A 106 12.76 -5.60 9.25
CA ALA A 106 11.34 -5.91 9.36
C ALA A 106 11.04 -7.42 9.20
N LEU A 107 11.93 -8.20 8.57
CA LEU A 107 11.69 -9.60 8.25
C LEU A 107 11.47 -10.49 9.49
N PRO A 108 12.22 -10.35 10.60
CA PRO A 108 11.94 -11.11 11.82
C PRO A 108 10.55 -10.85 12.40
N ALA A 109 10.02 -9.62 12.27
CA ALA A 109 8.67 -9.30 12.75
C ALA A 109 7.60 -9.98 11.89
N LEU A 110 7.79 -9.98 10.56
CA LEU A 110 6.90 -10.65 9.61
C LEU A 110 6.81 -12.17 9.84
N LEU A 111 7.95 -12.82 10.06
CA LEU A 111 7.98 -14.27 10.34
C LEU A 111 7.28 -14.63 11.65
N ARG A 112 7.47 -13.80 12.69
CA ARG A 112 6.85 -14.04 14.00
C ARG A 112 5.33 -13.96 13.97
N VAL A 113 4.76 -13.15 13.08
CA VAL A 113 3.31 -13.08 12.89
C VAL A 113 2.78 -14.12 11.89
N GLY A 114 3.64 -15.01 11.39
CA GLY A 114 3.27 -16.09 10.48
C GLY A 114 3.02 -15.62 9.03
N ALA A 115 3.58 -14.47 8.62
CA ALA A 115 3.48 -14.03 7.23
C ALA A 115 4.16 -15.05 6.30
N ASP A 116 3.46 -15.48 5.24
CA ASP A 116 4.00 -16.40 4.24
C ASP A 116 5.12 -15.72 3.43
N PRO A 117 6.39 -16.17 3.51
CA PRO A 117 7.51 -15.59 2.75
C PRO A 117 7.28 -15.51 1.23
N ARG A 118 6.39 -16.34 0.67
CA ARG A 118 6.03 -16.30 -0.76
C ARG A 118 5.22 -15.06 -1.14
N ARG A 119 4.61 -14.40 -0.16
CA ARG A 119 3.86 -13.15 -0.31
C ARG A 119 4.66 -11.92 0.10
N LEU A 120 5.94 -12.09 0.39
CA LEU A 120 6.86 -11.00 0.67
C LEU A 120 7.55 -10.55 -0.61
N MET A 121 7.77 -9.25 -0.71
CA MET A 121 8.57 -8.60 -1.74
C MET A 121 9.63 -7.72 -1.09
N LEU A 122 10.89 -7.89 -1.49
CA LEU A 122 11.97 -7.00 -1.07
C LEU A 122 12.15 -5.91 -2.14
N ALA A 123 11.84 -4.67 -1.78
CA ALA A 123 11.90 -3.50 -2.66
C ALA A 123 12.86 -2.42 -2.14
N ALA A 124 14.09 -2.84 -1.81
CA ALA A 124 15.11 -1.96 -1.25
C ALA A 124 15.90 -1.21 -2.34
N PRO A 125 15.98 0.14 -2.31
CA PRO A 125 16.89 0.88 -3.18
C PRO A 125 18.33 0.44 -2.87
N SER A 126 19.05 -0.10 -3.86
CA SER A 126 20.40 -0.69 -3.72
C SER A 126 20.48 -1.70 -2.58
N THR A 127 19.97 -2.92 -2.85
CA THR A 127 19.86 -3.93 -1.80
C THR A 127 21.26 -4.36 -1.35
N HIS A 128 21.61 -4.08 -0.08
CA HIS A 128 22.87 -4.55 0.47
C HIS A 128 22.92 -6.10 0.35
N PRO A 129 24.04 -6.71 -0.06
CA PRO A 129 24.10 -8.15 -0.30
C PRO A 129 23.63 -9.00 0.88
N ALA A 130 23.90 -8.55 2.11
CA ALA A 130 23.43 -9.20 3.33
C ALA A 130 21.89 -9.18 3.47
N SER A 131 21.24 -8.06 3.12
CA SER A 131 19.78 -7.90 3.16
C SER A 131 19.10 -8.81 2.14
N THR A 132 19.62 -8.85 0.91
CA THR A 132 19.16 -9.77 -0.14
C THR A 132 19.27 -11.21 0.31
N ARG A 133 20.42 -11.57 0.87
CA ARG A 133 20.69 -12.93 1.34
C ARG A 133 19.76 -13.33 2.48
N ALA A 134 19.58 -12.46 3.47
CA ALA A 134 18.68 -12.70 4.59
C ALA A 134 17.23 -12.92 4.12
N ALA A 135 16.71 -12.05 3.25
CA ALA A 135 15.37 -12.23 2.68
C ALA A 135 15.24 -13.54 1.90
N TYR A 136 16.23 -13.85 1.07
CA TYR A 136 16.25 -15.09 0.30
C TYR A 136 16.24 -16.34 1.20
N ASP A 137 17.09 -16.38 2.22
CA ASP A 137 17.19 -17.51 3.16
C ASP A 137 15.88 -17.71 3.95
N LEU A 138 15.12 -16.63 4.17
CA LEU A 138 13.79 -16.67 4.79
C LEU A 138 12.68 -17.12 3.86
N GLY A 139 12.96 -17.32 2.57
CA GLY A 139 11.99 -17.80 1.59
C GLY A 139 11.40 -16.72 0.68
N VAL A 140 11.84 -15.46 0.80
CA VAL A 140 11.43 -14.39 -0.13
C VAL A 140 11.93 -14.72 -1.54
N ARG A 141 11.07 -14.54 -2.54
CA ARG A 141 11.40 -14.83 -3.94
C ARG A 141 11.15 -13.67 -4.88
N ARG A 142 10.40 -12.64 -4.48
CA ARG A 142 10.16 -11.43 -5.27
C ARG A 142 11.14 -10.34 -4.82
N PHE A 143 11.95 -9.85 -5.75
CA PHE A 143 12.98 -8.84 -5.49
C PHE A 143 12.85 -7.74 -6.53
N VAL A 144 12.58 -6.51 -6.10
CA VAL A 144 12.64 -5.35 -6.99
C VAL A 144 14.10 -4.90 -7.06
N VAL A 145 14.64 -4.86 -8.27
CA VAL A 145 16.05 -4.52 -8.54
C VAL A 145 16.14 -3.21 -9.32
N GLY A 146 17.07 -2.35 -8.93
CA GLY A 146 17.29 -1.03 -9.53
C GLY A 146 18.34 -1.01 -10.63
N GLY A 147 18.97 -2.14 -10.94
CA GLY A 147 19.91 -2.25 -12.05
C GLY A 147 20.85 -3.45 -11.97
N MET A 148 21.94 -3.40 -12.75
CA MET A 148 22.90 -4.50 -12.87
C MET A 148 23.56 -4.92 -11.56
N ARG A 149 23.83 -3.99 -10.65
CA ARG A 149 24.47 -4.29 -9.36
C ARG A 149 23.60 -5.21 -8.50
N ASP A 150 22.33 -4.90 -8.39
CA ASP A 150 21.37 -5.70 -7.61
C ASP A 150 21.18 -7.10 -8.23
N LEU A 151 21.15 -7.19 -9.57
CA LEU A 151 21.11 -8.48 -10.25
C LEU A 151 22.37 -9.31 -10.00
N ALA A 152 23.55 -8.69 -9.98
CA ALA A 152 24.79 -9.39 -9.67
C ALA A 152 24.78 -9.97 -8.24
N VAL A 153 24.11 -9.31 -7.29
CA VAL A 153 23.88 -9.85 -5.94
C VAL A 153 22.94 -11.06 -6.00
N LEU A 154 21.81 -10.96 -6.71
CA LEU A 154 20.88 -12.10 -6.85
C LEU A 154 21.53 -13.30 -7.56
N ALA A 155 22.38 -13.04 -8.55
CA ALA A 155 23.14 -14.06 -9.27
C ALA A 155 24.22 -14.75 -8.41
N GLN A 156 24.50 -14.27 -7.20
CA GLN A 156 25.38 -14.94 -6.23
C GLN A 156 24.61 -15.81 -5.24
N LEU A 157 23.27 -15.74 -5.21
CA LEU A 157 22.46 -16.57 -4.32
C LEU A 157 22.57 -18.07 -4.70
N PRO A 158 22.49 -18.98 -3.71
CA PRO A 158 22.63 -20.43 -3.92
C PRO A 158 21.41 -21.05 -4.64
N ALA A 159 21.42 -22.38 -4.79
CA ALA A 159 20.49 -23.24 -5.58
C ALA A 159 18.98 -22.84 -5.53
N ASN A 160 18.15 -23.29 -6.48
CA ASN A 160 16.75 -22.86 -6.69
C ASN A 160 16.56 -21.42 -7.21
N ARG A 161 17.52 -20.89 -7.99
CA ARG A 161 17.39 -19.60 -8.70
C ARG A 161 16.16 -19.54 -9.61
N GLY A 162 15.70 -20.66 -10.16
CA GLY A 162 14.48 -20.73 -10.97
C GLY A 162 13.20 -20.33 -10.22
N ALA A 163 13.24 -20.27 -8.89
CA ALA A 163 12.13 -19.74 -8.08
C ALA A 163 12.21 -18.22 -7.85
N LEU A 164 13.35 -17.58 -8.11
CA LEU A 164 13.48 -16.12 -8.01
C LEU A 164 12.59 -15.45 -9.05
N ARG A 165 12.04 -14.31 -8.67
CA ARG A 165 11.23 -13.43 -9.50
C ARG A 165 11.80 -12.02 -9.35
N PRO A 166 12.88 -11.67 -10.08
CA PRO A 166 13.38 -10.30 -10.12
C PRO A 166 12.39 -9.41 -10.89
N LEU A 167 12.04 -8.25 -10.34
CA LEU A 167 11.28 -7.21 -11.02
C LEU A 167 12.20 -6.01 -11.25
N LEU A 168 12.27 -5.48 -12.46
CA LEU A 168 13.04 -4.27 -12.72
C LEU A 168 12.24 -3.04 -12.29
N ARG A 169 12.80 -2.20 -11.41
CA ARG A 169 12.21 -0.90 -11.10
C ARG A 169 12.35 0.00 -12.32
N LEU A 170 11.23 0.35 -12.93
CA LEU A 170 11.20 1.21 -14.11
C LEU A 170 11.23 2.68 -13.68
N ARG A 171 12.09 3.46 -14.33
CA ARG A 171 12.11 4.90 -14.16
C ARG A 171 10.83 5.51 -14.76
N PRO A 172 10.18 6.48 -14.09
CA PRO A 172 8.95 7.08 -14.62
C PRO A 172 9.14 7.68 -16.01
N SER A 173 8.14 7.53 -16.87
CA SER A 173 8.17 8.00 -18.26
C SER A 173 8.48 9.49 -18.41
N GLY A 174 7.99 10.30 -17.46
CA GLY A 174 8.17 11.75 -17.43
C GLY A 174 9.41 12.25 -16.69
N ALA A 175 10.32 11.37 -16.26
CA ALA A 175 11.49 11.76 -15.47
C ALA A 175 12.57 12.45 -16.33
N THR A 176 12.46 13.76 -16.56
CA THR A 176 13.45 14.57 -17.31
C THR A 176 14.52 15.22 -16.43
N ARG A 177 14.65 14.79 -15.16
CA ARG A 177 15.64 15.38 -14.24
C ARG A 177 17.05 14.84 -14.52
N PRO A 178 18.11 15.64 -14.29
CA PRO A 178 19.49 15.15 -14.33
C PRO A 178 19.66 13.90 -13.45
N ALA A 179 20.51 12.95 -13.86
CA ALA A 179 20.64 11.62 -13.24
C ALA A 179 20.76 11.61 -11.69
N HIS A 180 21.38 12.64 -11.10
CA HIS A 180 21.52 12.79 -9.64
C HIS A 180 20.25 13.26 -8.90
N ARG A 181 19.18 13.63 -9.63
CA ARG A 181 17.84 14.02 -9.14
C ARG A 181 16.73 13.20 -9.81
N ALA A 182 17.09 12.25 -10.67
CA ALA A 182 16.14 11.36 -11.31
C ALA A 182 15.56 10.41 -10.26
N PRO A 183 14.27 10.07 -10.33
CA PRO A 183 13.71 8.97 -9.55
C PRO A 183 14.54 7.71 -9.77
N GLY A 184 14.74 6.91 -8.72
CA GLY A 184 15.45 5.64 -8.83
C GLY A 184 14.79 4.69 -9.84
N GLY A 185 15.54 3.68 -10.29
CA GLY A 185 15.10 2.74 -11.32
C GLY A 185 15.92 2.83 -12.60
N VAL A 186 15.56 2.02 -13.58
CA VAL A 186 16.25 1.79 -14.86
C VAL A 186 15.53 2.55 -15.98
N SER A 187 16.24 3.24 -16.89
CA SER A 187 15.56 3.80 -18.09
C SER A 187 15.14 2.70 -19.04
N HIS A 188 14.16 3.01 -19.90
CA HIS A 188 13.82 2.17 -21.06
C HIS A 188 15.05 1.71 -21.85
N GLU A 189 16.00 2.61 -22.13
CA GLU A 189 17.23 2.31 -22.87
C GLU A 189 18.10 1.26 -22.17
N GLU A 190 18.25 1.35 -20.85
CA GLU A 190 19.06 0.42 -20.05
C GLU A 190 18.38 -0.94 -19.88
N VAL A 191 17.04 -0.99 -19.88
CA VAL A 191 16.26 -2.19 -19.56
C VAL A 191 16.64 -3.40 -20.44
N LEU A 192 16.86 -3.21 -21.74
CA LEU A 192 17.14 -4.32 -22.67
C LEU A 192 18.49 -4.99 -22.39
N ASP A 193 19.51 -4.19 -22.12
CA ASP A 193 20.85 -4.71 -21.79
C ASP A 193 20.81 -5.47 -20.46
N ILE A 194 20.06 -4.94 -19.50
CA ILE A 194 19.85 -5.59 -18.21
C ILE A 194 19.08 -6.91 -18.37
N ALA A 195 17.99 -6.92 -19.14
CA ALA A 195 17.19 -8.12 -19.35
C ALA A 195 18.00 -9.24 -20.05
N ARG A 196 18.82 -8.90 -21.05
CA ARG A 196 19.73 -9.84 -21.72
C ARG A 196 20.79 -10.38 -20.77
N ALA A 197 21.41 -9.51 -19.97
CA ALA A 197 22.40 -9.93 -19.00
C ALA A 197 21.80 -10.84 -17.92
N ALA A 198 20.59 -10.53 -17.46
CA ALA A 198 19.84 -11.34 -16.50
C ALA A 198 19.52 -12.74 -17.08
N LEU A 199 19.08 -12.80 -18.34
CA LEU A 199 18.84 -14.07 -19.06
C LEU A 199 20.13 -14.91 -19.17
N ASN A 200 21.24 -14.30 -19.58
CA ASN A 200 22.53 -14.97 -19.71
C ASN A 200 23.07 -15.48 -18.36
N ALA A 201 22.69 -14.82 -17.26
CA ALA A 201 23.03 -15.25 -15.90
C ALA A 201 22.08 -16.33 -15.33
N GLY A 202 21.11 -16.82 -16.13
CA GLY A 202 20.10 -17.78 -15.68
C GLY A 202 19.10 -17.19 -14.68
N LEU A 203 18.90 -15.87 -14.71
CA LEU A 203 18.05 -15.10 -13.81
C LEU A 203 17.06 -14.24 -14.61
N PRO A 204 16.18 -14.84 -15.43
CA PRO A 204 15.27 -14.06 -16.28
C PRO A 204 14.42 -13.10 -15.43
N ILE A 205 14.27 -11.87 -15.92
CA ILE A 205 13.40 -10.87 -15.30
C ILE A 205 11.96 -11.38 -15.34
N ALA A 206 11.27 -11.32 -14.21
CA ALA A 206 9.90 -11.82 -14.08
C ALA A 206 8.85 -10.70 -14.21
N GLY A 207 9.25 -9.43 -14.10
CA GLY A 207 8.31 -8.33 -14.16
C GLY A 207 8.95 -6.94 -14.12
N LEU A 208 8.08 -5.94 -14.15
CA LEU A 208 8.42 -4.54 -13.96
C LEU A 208 7.75 -4.02 -12.69
N SER A 209 8.41 -3.12 -11.97
CA SER A 209 7.86 -2.40 -10.82
C SER A 209 7.85 -0.90 -11.13
N LEU A 210 6.67 -0.30 -11.03
CA LEU A 210 6.46 1.11 -11.35
C LEU A 210 7.00 1.99 -10.22
N THR A 211 7.51 3.16 -10.59
CA THR A 211 7.74 4.25 -9.64
C THR A 211 6.69 5.31 -9.92
N VAL A 212 5.75 5.49 -9.00
CA VAL A 212 4.64 6.44 -9.16
C VAL A 212 4.66 7.40 -7.98
N PRO A 213 4.45 8.72 -8.17
CA PRO A 213 4.37 9.64 -7.05
C PRO A 213 3.30 9.24 -6.03
N ALA A 214 3.56 9.43 -4.74
CA ALA A 214 2.65 9.00 -3.66
C ALA A 214 1.22 9.58 -3.75
N GLU A 215 1.04 10.74 -4.40
CA GLU A 215 -0.28 11.39 -4.62
C GLU A 215 -0.71 11.34 -6.09
N ALA A 216 -0.25 10.33 -6.83
CA ALA A 216 -0.59 10.18 -8.24
C ALA A 216 -2.09 10.05 -8.49
N SER A 217 -2.52 10.63 -9.61
CA SER A 217 -3.89 10.50 -10.13
C SER A 217 -4.08 9.16 -10.86
N PRO A 218 -5.33 8.74 -11.10
CA PRO A 218 -5.61 7.60 -11.96
C PRO A 218 -4.92 7.70 -13.33
N ALA A 219 -4.94 8.89 -13.95
CA ALA A 219 -4.28 9.14 -15.23
C ALA A 219 -2.75 8.95 -15.17
N ALA A 220 -2.08 9.33 -14.07
CA ALA A 220 -0.66 9.11 -13.90
C ALA A 220 -0.31 7.61 -13.80
N TYR A 221 -1.11 6.83 -13.07
CA TYR A 221 -0.98 5.38 -13.06
C TYR A 221 -1.17 4.77 -14.45
N VAL A 222 -2.21 5.19 -15.18
CA VAL A 222 -2.46 4.72 -16.55
C VAL A 222 -1.26 4.97 -17.46
N THR A 223 -0.69 6.18 -17.42
CA THR A 223 0.50 6.52 -18.21
C THR A 223 1.66 5.58 -17.91
N GLU A 224 1.98 5.34 -16.63
CA GLU A 224 3.10 4.47 -16.25
C GLU A 224 2.84 2.99 -16.53
N ILE A 225 1.59 2.52 -16.42
CA ILE A 225 1.22 1.16 -16.81
C ILE A 225 1.38 0.97 -18.32
N VAL A 226 0.88 1.89 -19.14
CA VAL A 226 1.02 1.82 -20.61
C VAL A 226 2.49 1.84 -21.01
N HIS A 227 3.28 2.71 -20.40
CA HIS A 227 4.73 2.76 -20.59
C HIS A 227 5.40 1.41 -20.25
N ALA A 228 5.09 0.84 -19.08
CA ALA A 228 5.62 -0.46 -18.69
C ALA A 228 5.18 -1.60 -19.63
N MET A 229 3.96 -1.55 -20.18
CA MET A 229 3.55 -2.55 -21.16
C MET A 229 4.32 -2.47 -22.47
N GLY A 230 4.67 -1.26 -22.92
CA GLY A 230 5.57 -1.07 -24.06
C GLY A 230 6.97 -1.64 -23.78
N VAL A 231 7.54 -1.31 -22.63
CA VAL A 231 8.85 -1.83 -22.18
C VAL A 231 8.83 -3.37 -22.08
N ALA A 232 7.75 -3.95 -21.56
CA ALA A 232 7.60 -5.39 -21.45
C ALA A 232 7.56 -6.08 -22.82
N ALA A 233 6.88 -5.47 -23.81
CA ALA A 233 6.86 -5.97 -25.19
C ALA A 233 8.26 -5.93 -25.82
N ASP A 234 9.03 -4.86 -25.58
CA ASP A 234 10.42 -4.76 -26.07
C ASP A 234 11.33 -5.80 -25.43
N ILE A 235 11.18 -6.07 -24.13
CA ILE A 235 11.90 -7.16 -23.44
C ILE A 235 11.52 -8.51 -24.04
N GLU A 236 10.24 -8.78 -24.26
CA GLU A 236 9.77 -10.04 -24.86
C GLU A 236 10.36 -10.22 -26.27
N ALA A 237 10.34 -9.17 -27.09
CA ALA A 237 10.93 -9.22 -28.43
C ALA A 237 12.45 -9.47 -28.40
N ALA A 238 13.16 -8.88 -27.42
CA ALA A 238 14.61 -9.00 -27.31
C ALA A 238 15.10 -10.30 -26.66
N THR A 239 14.28 -10.94 -25.81
CA THR A 239 14.70 -12.08 -24.97
C THR A 239 13.86 -13.35 -25.18
N GLY A 240 12.75 -13.25 -25.90
CA GLY A 240 11.75 -14.32 -26.03
C GLY A 240 10.99 -14.62 -24.74
N SER A 241 11.22 -13.87 -23.66
CA SER A 241 10.65 -14.12 -22.34
C SER A 241 9.53 -13.13 -22.04
N ARG A 242 8.31 -13.65 -21.85
CA ARG A 242 7.18 -12.87 -21.33
C ARG A 242 7.40 -12.53 -19.87
N LEU A 243 6.95 -11.34 -19.47
CA LEU A 243 6.96 -10.88 -18.09
C LEU A 243 5.62 -11.21 -17.42
N PRO A 244 5.54 -12.20 -16.52
CA PRO A 244 4.30 -12.57 -15.85
C PRO A 244 3.89 -11.64 -14.70
N LEU A 245 4.71 -10.66 -14.32
CA LEU A 245 4.45 -9.77 -13.18
C LEU A 245 4.48 -8.30 -13.58
N LEU A 246 3.50 -7.55 -13.08
CA LEU A 246 3.52 -6.08 -13.05
C LEU A 246 3.24 -5.62 -11.63
N ASP A 247 4.20 -4.93 -11.05
CA ASP A 247 4.05 -4.30 -9.75
C ASP A 247 3.74 -2.82 -9.92
N LEU A 248 2.63 -2.36 -9.35
CA LEU A 248 2.16 -0.97 -9.46
C LEU A 248 2.92 0.00 -8.55
N GLY A 249 3.89 -0.51 -7.79
CA GLY A 249 4.80 0.28 -6.97
C GLY A 249 4.24 0.67 -5.62
N GLU A 250 5.08 1.42 -4.91
CA GLU A 250 4.80 2.01 -3.60
C GLU A 250 3.75 3.14 -3.69
N GLY A 251 3.07 3.39 -2.57
CA GLY A 251 2.07 4.45 -2.45
C GLY A 251 0.73 4.15 -3.14
N PHE A 252 0.52 2.95 -3.68
CA PHE A 252 -0.75 2.57 -4.29
C PHE A 252 -1.94 2.70 -3.31
N PRO A 253 -3.12 3.19 -3.77
CA PRO A 253 -3.49 3.63 -5.12
C PRO A 253 -3.30 5.15 -5.34
N GLY A 254 -2.31 5.75 -4.69
CA GLY A 254 -2.09 7.19 -4.69
C GLY A 254 -3.25 7.94 -4.05
N ARG A 255 -3.60 9.07 -4.64
CA ARG A 255 -4.64 9.97 -4.12
C ARG A 255 -6.07 9.38 -4.22
N ALA A 256 -6.22 8.27 -4.94
CA ALA A 256 -7.46 7.50 -5.03
C ALA A 256 -7.76 6.72 -3.73
N ALA A 257 -6.82 6.63 -2.79
CA ALA A 257 -7.04 5.98 -1.50
C ALA A 257 -8.24 6.58 -0.75
N SER A 258 -8.33 7.92 -0.74
CA SER A 258 -9.37 8.70 -0.08
C SER A 258 -10.47 9.20 -1.01
N ARG A 259 -10.41 8.91 -2.32
CA ARG A 259 -11.37 9.39 -3.32
C ARG A 259 -12.09 8.22 -4.00
N PRO A 260 -13.31 7.86 -3.56
CA PRO A 260 -14.03 6.69 -4.08
C PRO A 260 -14.25 6.70 -5.60
N ALA A 261 -14.58 7.86 -6.18
CA ALA A 261 -14.77 8.00 -7.62
C ALA A 261 -13.47 7.72 -8.41
N GLU A 262 -12.35 8.29 -7.96
CA GLU A 262 -11.03 8.05 -8.58
C GLU A 262 -10.56 6.60 -8.39
N ARG A 263 -10.88 5.97 -7.24
CA ARG A 263 -10.59 4.56 -7.00
C ARG A 263 -11.31 3.65 -7.99
N ALA A 264 -12.59 3.91 -8.23
CA ALA A 264 -13.38 3.17 -9.22
C ALA A 264 -12.88 3.41 -10.66
N GLU A 265 -12.46 4.63 -10.98
CA GLU A 265 -11.83 4.96 -12.25
C GLU A 265 -10.52 4.19 -12.46
N LEU A 266 -9.62 4.25 -11.48
CA LEU A 266 -8.33 3.57 -11.53
C LEU A 266 -8.50 2.05 -11.66
N ALA A 267 -9.42 1.44 -10.89
CA ALA A 267 -9.70 0.01 -10.98
C ALA A 267 -10.15 -0.39 -12.39
N ARG A 268 -11.05 0.38 -13.00
CA ARG A 268 -11.53 0.16 -14.36
C ARG A 268 -10.40 0.29 -15.38
N ALA A 269 -9.56 1.31 -15.23
CA ALA A 269 -8.46 1.59 -16.14
C ALA A 269 -7.39 0.50 -16.11
N ILE A 270 -6.91 0.09 -14.92
CA ILE A 270 -5.96 -1.01 -14.76
C ILE A 270 -6.50 -2.29 -15.39
N ARG A 271 -7.78 -2.62 -15.11
CA ARG A 271 -8.42 -3.83 -15.66
C ARG A 271 -8.51 -3.79 -17.18
N GLY A 272 -8.79 -2.62 -17.76
CA GLY A 272 -8.85 -2.44 -19.21
C GLY A 272 -7.51 -2.63 -19.90
N ILE A 273 -6.41 -2.24 -19.26
CA ILE A 273 -5.06 -2.31 -19.84
C ILE A 273 -4.44 -3.69 -19.66
N VAL A 274 -4.43 -4.20 -18.42
CA VAL A 274 -3.72 -5.44 -18.08
C VAL A 274 -4.58 -6.67 -18.35
N ALA A 275 -5.91 -6.53 -18.36
CA ALA A 275 -6.86 -7.63 -18.49
C ALA A 275 -6.42 -8.92 -17.75
N PRO A 276 -6.22 -8.90 -16.42
CA PRO A 276 -5.49 -9.96 -15.70
C PRO A 276 -6.02 -11.38 -15.93
N ALA A 277 -7.33 -11.51 -16.18
CA ALA A 277 -7.96 -12.80 -16.47
C ALA A 277 -7.53 -13.44 -17.79
N THR A 278 -7.03 -12.66 -18.76
CA THR A 278 -6.67 -13.13 -20.10
C THR A 278 -5.20 -12.89 -20.45
N SER A 279 -4.51 -11.96 -19.79
CA SER A 279 -3.10 -11.67 -20.07
C SER A 279 -2.12 -12.65 -19.40
N GLY A 280 -2.54 -13.32 -18.33
CA GLY A 280 -1.64 -14.12 -17.49
C GLY A 280 -0.67 -13.28 -16.66
N ILE A 281 -0.85 -11.95 -16.63
CA ILE A 281 -0.07 -11.03 -15.80
C ILE A 281 -0.65 -11.00 -14.40
N ILE A 282 0.19 -11.34 -13.41
CA ILE A 282 -0.10 -11.14 -12.00
C ILE A 282 0.24 -9.68 -11.66
N VAL A 283 -0.75 -8.96 -11.14
CA VAL A 283 -0.58 -7.57 -10.72
C VAL A 283 -0.37 -7.51 -9.21
N THR A 284 0.70 -6.89 -8.76
CA THR A 284 0.95 -6.58 -7.34
C THR A 284 0.90 -5.07 -7.13
N ALA A 285 0.72 -4.62 -5.89
CA ALA A 285 0.84 -3.21 -5.54
C ALA A 285 1.14 -3.05 -4.05
N SER A 286 1.89 -2.01 -3.69
CA SER A 286 2.31 -1.77 -2.32
C SER A 286 1.59 -0.57 -1.71
N ALA A 287 0.83 -0.82 -0.64
CA ALA A 287 -0.04 0.14 0.01
C ALA A 287 0.36 0.35 1.48
N GLY A 288 1.07 1.44 1.77
CA GLY A 288 1.43 1.87 3.12
C GLY A 288 0.40 2.85 3.69
N ARG A 289 0.48 4.11 3.24
CA ARG A 289 -0.40 5.21 3.68
C ARG A 289 -1.88 4.90 3.52
N ALA A 290 -2.27 4.25 2.43
CA ALA A 290 -3.66 3.86 2.20
C ALA A 290 -4.19 2.87 3.24
N VAL A 291 -3.34 1.97 3.76
CA VAL A 291 -3.71 1.03 4.82
C VAL A 291 -3.72 1.71 6.19
N THR A 292 -2.80 2.64 6.44
CA THR A 292 -2.71 3.36 7.73
C THR A 292 -3.64 4.57 7.84
N ALA A 293 -4.35 4.93 6.77
CA ALA A 293 -5.24 6.10 6.75
C ALA A 293 -6.33 6.01 7.84
N GLY A 294 -6.33 7.01 8.71
CA GLY A 294 -7.20 7.15 9.87
C GLY A 294 -6.88 6.19 11.03
N CYS A 295 -5.77 5.45 10.97
CA CYS A 295 -5.42 4.44 11.97
C CYS A 295 -4.46 4.95 13.05
N LEU A 296 -3.86 6.13 12.89
CA LEU A 296 -2.84 6.68 13.79
C LEU A 296 -3.33 7.98 14.42
N LEU A 297 -3.23 8.06 15.74
CA LEU A 297 -3.49 9.28 16.50
C LEU A 297 -2.33 9.54 17.46
N ILE A 298 -2.08 10.82 17.73
CA ILE A 298 -1.18 11.26 18.81
C ILE A 298 -1.99 12.08 19.79
N LEU A 299 -1.98 11.68 21.06
CA LEU A 299 -2.50 12.50 22.16
C LEU A 299 -1.32 13.24 22.78
N GLY A 300 -1.38 14.57 22.78
CA GLY A 300 -0.43 15.45 23.45
C GLY A 300 -1.15 16.62 24.10
N GLY A 301 -0.63 17.84 23.94
CA GLY A 301 -1.37 19.05 24.31
C GLY A 301 -2.66 19.26 23.50
N THR A 302 -2.70 18.70 22.29
CA THR A 302 -3.88 18.58 21.42
C THR A 302 -3.98 17.16 20.87
N VAL A 303 -5.17 16.78 20.42
CA VAL A 303 -5.39 15.49 19.72
C VAL A 303 -5.08 15.67 18.25
N GLU A 304 -4.03 15.01 17.77
CA GLU A 304 -3.71 14.91 16.35
C GLU A 304 -4.28 13.60 15.80
N ARG A 305 -5.10 13.70 14.74
CA ARG A 305 -5.76 12.56 14.10
C ARG A 305 -5.19 12.34 12.71
N ASP A 306 -5.26 11.10 12.25
CA ASP A 306 -4.74 10.68 10.94
C ASP A 306 -3.29 11.12 10.73
N VAL A 307 -2.48 10.87 11.75
CA VAL A 307 -1.08 11.28 11.78
C VAL A 307 -0.30 10.51 10.74
N GLU A 308 0.55 11.21 9.98
CA GLU A 308 1.42 10.57 9.00
C GLU A 308 2.28 9.49 9.67
N PRO A 309 2.43 8.30 9.06
CA PRO A 309 3.10 7.18 9.72
C PRO A 309 4.56 7.46 10.13
N SER A 310 5.26 8.33 9.39
CA SER A 310 6.62 8.77 9.74
C SER A 310 6.66 9.59 11.04
N VAL A 311 5.64 10.40 11.30
CA VAL A 311 5.52 11.18 12.55
C VAL A 311 5.21 10.25 13.70
N ALA A 312 4.28 9.31 13.53
CA ALA A 312 3.99 8.30 14.54
C ALA A 312 5.22 7.45 14.88
N SER A 313 5.98 6.99 13.87
CA SER A 313 7.23 6.24 14.08
C SER A 313 8.24 7.07 14.88
N ALA A 314 8.46 8.33 14.51
CA ALA A 314 9.38 9.21 15.23
C ALA A 314 8.97 9.42 16.70
N CYS A 315 7.68 9.52 17.00
CA CYS A 315 7.17 9.59 18.37
C CYS A 315 7.42 8.30 19.16
N ILE A 316 7.18 7.14 18.54
CA ILE A 316 7.46 5.83 19.17
C ILE A 316 8.96 5.69 19.45
N ASP A 317 9.81 6.07 18.50
CA ASP A 317 11.27 6.00 18.64
C ASP A 317 11.79 6.96 19.72
N ALA A 318 11.11 8.09 19.92
CA ALA A 318 11.37 9.02 21.03
C ALA A 318 10.90 8.49 22.40
N GLY A 319 10.26 7.32 22.45
CA GLY A 319 9.85 6.62 23.67
C GLY A 319 8.42 6.89 24.11
N ALA A 320 7.56 7.42 23.24
CA ALA A 320 6.14 7.58 23.50
C ALA A 320 5.48 6.24 23.87
N GLU A 321 4.56 6.25 24.84
CA GLU A 321 3.74 5.08 25.12
C GLU A 321 2.86 4.77 23.89
N VAL A 322 2.63 3.48 23.62
CA VAL A 322 1.79 3.03 22.51
C VAL A 322 0.60 2.24 23.03
N VAL A 323 -0.59 2.72 22.66
CA VAL A 323 -1.86 2.05 22.92
C VAL A 323 -2.44 1.53 21.61
N VAL A 324 -2.74 0.24 21.58
CA VAL A 324 -3.32 -0.44 20.42
C VAL A 324 -4.78 -0.72 20.72
N LEU A 325 -5.68 -0.16 19.90
CA LEU A 325 -7.11 -0.42 19.94
C LEU A 325 -7.45 -1.60 19.01
N ARG A 326 -8.07 -2.65 19.56
CA ARG A 326 -8.55 -3.81 18.80
C ARG A 326 -9.90 -4.33 19.30
N ASP A 327 -10.82 -4.63 18.37
CA ASP A 327 -12.13 -5.22 18.69
C ASP A 327 -12.07 -6.74 18.92
N GLU A 328 -11.31 -7.46 18.09
CA GLU A 328 -11.22 -8.93 18.12
C GLU A 328 -9.97 -9.43 18.89
N PRO A 329 -10.00 -10.65 19.48
CA PRO A 329 -8.78 -11.28 19.98
C PRO A 329 -7.80 -11.60 18.84
N ARG A 330 -6.51 -11.53 19.15
CA ARG A 330 -5.39 -11.82 18.23
C ARG A 330 -5.51 -13.29 17.80
N ARG A 331 -5.50 -13.61 16.49
CA ARG A 331 -5.47 -15.02 16.04
C ARG A 331 -4.11 -15.68 16.30
N PHE A 332 -3.06 -14.86 16.38
CA PHE A 332 -1.70 -15.29 16.70
C PHE A 332 -1.31 -14.84 18.12
N PRO A 333 -0.53 -15.64 18.89
CA PRO A 333 -0.20 -15.33 20.28
C PRO A 333 0.52 -13.98 20.43
N GLY A 334 0.37 -13.39 21.63
CA GLY A 334 0.97 -12.12 22.03
C GLY A 334 2.50 -12.11 21.86
N ILE A 335 3.06 -11.25 21.02
CA ILE A 335 4.51 -11.03 20.91
C ILE A 335 4.94 -10.02 21.98
N PRO A 336 5.85 -10.36 22.91
CA PRO A 336 6.55 -9.35 23.70
C PRO A 336 7.43 -8.51 22.76
N LEU A 337 7.19 -7.19 22.74
CA LEU A 337 7.85 -6.24 21.82
C LEU A 337 9.33 -5.99 22.13
N PHE A 338 9.83 -6.55 23.25
CA PHE A 338 11.23 -6.47 23.63
C PHE A 338 12.13 -7.25 22.65
N GLY A 339 12.94 -6.51 21.88
CA GLY A 339 14.04 -7.08 21.08
C GLY A 339 13.82 -7.16 19.57
N VAL A 340 12.76 -6.56 19.01
CA VAL A 340 12.70 -6.28 17.57
C VAL A 340 13.64 -5.10 17.27
N PRO A 341 14.58 -5.19 16.31
CA PRO A 341 15.58 -4.13 16.06
C PRO A 341 14.97 -2.75 15.82
N PHE A 342 13.76 -2.71 15.27
CA PHE A 342 13.01 -1.50 14.95
C PHE A 342 12.57 -0.70 16.18
N PHE A 343 12.36 -1.35 17.35
CA PHE A 343 11.79 -0.70 18.55
C PHE A 343 12.80 -0.62 19.71
N ARG A 344 14.10 -0.40 19.43
CA ARG A 344 15.11 -0.17 20.50
C ARG A 344 15.02 1.26 21.06
N GLY A 345 13.86 1.63 21.59
CA GLY A 345 13.67 2.77 22.48
C GLY A 345 13.95 2.37 23.92
N ARG A 346 14.71 3.19 24.66
CA ARG A 346 15.26 2.89 26.00
C ARG A 346 14.34 3.28 27.16
N SER A 347 13.06 3.56 26.92
CA SER A 347 12.06 3.85 27.97
C SER A 347 11.22 2.59 28.25
N GLY A 348 10.97 2.33 29.53
CA GLY A 348 10.16 1.18 30.00
C GLY A 348 8.66 1.28 29.70
N GLY A 349 8.26 2.03 28.66
CA GLY A 349 6.87 2.18 28.25
C GLY A 349 6.33 0.86 27.70
N ALA A 350 5.52 0.16 28.48
CA ALA A 350 4.88 -1.07 28.03
C ALA A 350 3.83 -0.75 26.96
N HIS A 351 3.91 -1.40 25.79
CA HIS A 351 2.83 -1.37 24.81
C HIS A 351 1.58 -2.02 25.41
N ARG A 352 0.43 -1.37 25.26
CA ARG A 352 -0.84 -1.86 25.82
C ARG A 352 -1.85 -2.11 24.72
N VAL A 353 -2.49 -3.27 24.78
CA VAL A 353 -3.59 -3.62 23.89
C VAL A 353 -4.90 -3.46 24.65
N LEU A 354 -5.79 -2.62 24.13
CA LEU A 354 -7.11 -2.37 24.70
C LEU A 354 -8.19 -2.98 23.81
N ARG A 355 -9.30 -3.41 24.43
CA ARG A 355 -10.50 -3.92 23.76
C ARG A 355 -11.77 -3.21 24.23
N PRO A 356 -12.80 -3.07 23.38
CA PRO A 356 -14.06 -2.46 23.78
C PRO A 356 -14.82 -3.36 24.78
N ARG A 357 -15.52 -2.73 25.73
CA ARG A 357 -16.53 -3.28 26.63
C ARG A 357 -17.86 -2.58 26.31
N GLY A 358 -18.92 -3.36 26.07
CA GLY A 358 -20.27 -2.81 25.87
C GLY A 358 -20.29 -1.62 24.92
N SER A 359 -21.13 -0.61 25.18
CA SER A 359 -21.15 0.63 24.40
C SER A 359 -19.86 1.46 24.62
N GLN A 360 -18.81 1.14 23.87
CA GLN A 360 -17.61 1.93 23.57
C GLN A 360 -16.53 2.15 24.66
N ALA A 361 -16.59 1.52 25.84
CA ALA A 361 -15.55 1.71 26.87
C ALA A 361 -14.34 0.76 26.66
N TRP A 362 -13.10 1.26 26.56
CA TRP A 362 -11.91 0.42 26.32
C TRP A 362 -11.23 -0.08 27.61
N SER A 363 -10.82 -1.36 27.65
CA SER A 363 -10.11 -1.97 28.79
C SER A 363 -8.97 -2.89 28.36
N ALA A 364 -7.94 -3.01 29.19
CA ALA A 364 -6.88 -4.02 29.01
C ALA A 364 -7.45 -5.42 29.21
N GLY A 365 -7.02 -6.39 28.41
CA GLY A 365 -7.50 -7.77 28.49
C GLY A 365 -6.45 -8.77 28.08
#